data_AF-A0A9P6EI53-F1
#
_entry.id   AF-A0A9P6EI53-F1
#
_cell.length_a   1.000
_cell.length_b   1.000
_cell.length_c   1.000
_cell.angle_alpha   90.00
_cell.angle_beta   90.00
_cell.angle_gamma   90.00
#
_symmetry.space_group_name_H-M   'P 1'
#
loop_
_entity.id
_entity.type
_entity.pdbx_description
1 polymer ?
#
loop_
_entity_poly.entity_id
_entity_poly.type
_entity_poly.pdbx_seq_one_letter_code
_entity_poly.pdbx_strand_id
1 'polypeptide(L)'
;MAHPYLVSSVSPIQGFHPISSSTLYFAGSAFQSVAHAYSACHVYLYYRLPPLLLIDTHELAERRKHYGYTYWGTRDLEKPMHALPPEERIGEVLLRVKVPEQLWEHRIPDDNWRWEEETVPGQGGGWKVDVEVPMHLRYGTPRSTRSGNEEDPGSSRDPYEKVTVDWPHAFLLCPISTSLKPQHTLPHGTLPAHVFDALPTGHSRTKIIIPIPPHSNYTKSTPSTLNATSPPPQSTPLTTSTTLLLPVGDTSDLAFVEPVTALTILVCFVWLWRVSWKTARRLNAASSLESKEKVL
;
A
#
# COMPACT_ATOMS: atom_id res chain seq x y z
N MET A 1 -3.58 -21.73 23.80
CA MET A 1 -2.27 -21.65 23.11
C MET A 1 -2.23 -20.31 22.41
N ALA A 2 -1.11 -19.58 22.49
CA ALA A 2 -0.97 -18.35 21.72
C ALA A 2 -0.76 -18.74 20.24
N HIS A 3 -1.69 -18.36 19.39
CA HIS A 3 -1.58 -18.58 17.95
C HIS A 3 -0.95 -17.34 17.31
N PRO A 4 -0.23 -17.51 16.18
CA PRO A 4 0.22 -16.37 15.41
C PRO A 4 -0.95 -15.47 15.03
N TYR A 5 -0.74 -14.17 15.01
CA TYR A 5 -1.75 -13.21 14.57
C TYR A 5 -1.14 -12.07 13.77
N LEU A 6 -2.00 -11.38 13.02
CA LEU A 6 -1.64 -10.24 12.17
C LEU A 6 -2.20 -8.95 12.76
N VAL A 7 -1.41 -7.88 12.72
CA VAL A 7 -1.87 -6.49 12.81
C VAL A 7 -1.48 -5.80 11.51
N SER A 8 -2.40 -5.05 10.90
CA SER A 8 -2.10 -4.31 9.67
C SER A 8 -2.67 -2.90 9.73
N SER A 9 -2.02 -1.98 9.04
CA SER A 9 -2.47 -0.60 8.89
C SER A 9 -1.98 -0.05 7.56
N VAL A 10 -2.64 0.99 7.07
CA VAL A 10 -2.23 1.71 5.87
C VAL A 10 -2.06 3.18 6.22
N SER A 11 -0.88 3.75 5.93
CA SER A 11 -0.57 5.13 6.27
C SER A 11 0.41 5.77 5.26
N PRO A 12 0.36 7.09 5.02
CA PRO A 12 -0.68 8.01 5.48
C PRO A 12 -2.05 7.68 4.87
N ILE A 13 -3.14 8.07 5.54
CA ILE A 13 -4.52 7.88 5.03
C ILE A 13 -4.92 8.89 3.96
N GLN A 14 -4.09 9.92 3.73
CA GLN A 14 -4.27 10.97 2.73
C GLN A 14 -3.02 11.05 1.85
N GLY A 15 -3.21 11.38 0.57
CA GLY A 15 -2.14 11.47 -0.43
C GLY A 15 -2.14 10.28 -1.39
N PHE A 16 -1.12 10.19 -2.25
CA PHE A 16 -1.06 9.20 -3.33
C PHE A 16 -0.11 8.03 -3.07
N HIS A 17 0.66 8.07 -1.98
CA HIS A 17 1.74 7.13 -1.69
C HIS A 17 1.59 6.49 -0.30
N PRO A 18 0.48 5.78 -0.02
CA PRO A 18 0.34 5.04 1.23
C PRO A 18 1.30 3.84 1.29
N ILE A 19 1.64 3.42 2.50
CA ILE A 19 2.37 2.17 2.78
C ILE A 19 1.45 1.30 3.63
N SER A 20 1.27 0.05 3.24
CA SER A 20 0.69 -0.97 4.13
C SER A 20 1.78 -1.54 5.02
N SER A 21 1.64 -1.32 6.33
CA SER A 21 2.52 -1.86 7.35
C SER A 21 1.80 -3.00 8.06
N SER A 22 2.34 -4.20 7.93
CA SER A 22 1.79 -5.42 8.50
C SER A 22 2.79 -6.06 9.45
N THR A 23 2.39 -6.26 10.70
CA THR A 23 3.20 -6.91 11.72
C THR A 23 2.59 -8.27 12.05
N LEU A 24 3.38 -9.32 11.83
CA LEU A 24 3.02 -10.69 12.20
C LEU A 24 3.63 -11.01 13.56
N TYR A 25 2.79 -11.35 14.52
CA TYR A 25 3.21 -11.69 15.87
C TYR A 25 3.15 -13.20 16.09
N PHE A 26 4.22 -13.73 16.66
CA PHE A 26 4.36 -15.12 17.04
C PHE A 26 4.72 -15.15 18.53
N ALA A 27 3.69 -14.88 19.35
CA ALA A 27 3.87 -14.62 20.77
C ALA A 27 3.72 -15.87 21.65
N GLY A 28 4.36 -15.83 22.82
CA GLY A 28 4.09 -16.68 23.97
C GLY A 28 5.09 -17.83 24.16
N SER A 29 5.27 -18.24 25.42
CA SER A 29 6.10 -19.40 25.79
C SER A 29 5.63 -20.71 25.13
N ALA A 30 4.34 -20.81 24.80
CA ALA A 30 3.79 -21.91 24.03
C ALA A 30 4.27 -21.92 22.57
N PHE A 31 4.72 -20.78 22.02
CA PHE A 31 5.28 -20.72 20.68
C PHE A 31 6.70 -21.32 20.65
N GLN A 32 7.51 -21.13 21.69
CA GLN A 32 8.88 -21.70 21.74
C GLN A 32 8.88 -23.22 21.56
N SER A 33 7.91 -23.93 22.14
CA SER A 33 7.82 -25.39 22.00
C SER A 33 7.39 -25.85 20.59
N VAL A 34 6.76 -24.98 19.81
CA VAL A 34 6.33 -25.25 18.42
C VAL A 34 7.13 -24.48 17.38
N ALA A 35 8.08 -23.62 17.76
CA ALA A 35 8.89 -22.84 16.83
C ALA A 35 9.65 -23.74 15.85
N HIS A 36 10.16 -24.88 16.34
CA HIS A 36 10.79 -25.89 15.49
C HIS A 36 9.79 -26.56 14.51
N ALA A 37 8.50 -26.60 14.83
CA ALA A 37 7.50 -27.07 13.87
C ALA A 37 7.26 -26.05 12.75
N TYR A 38 7.45 -24.75 13.03
CA TYR A 38 7.26 -23.68 12.06
C TYR A 38 8.52 -23.30 11.26
N SER A 39 9.70 -23.77 11.65
CA SER A 39 10.96 -23.45 10.96
C SER A 39 10.99 -23.91 9.50
N ALA A 40 10.24 -24.97 9.16
CA ALA A 40 10.10 -25.46 7.80
C ALA A 40 8.95 -24.78 7.02
N CYS A 41 8.21 -23.86 7.65
CA CYS A 41 7.08 -23.18 7.02
C CYS A 41 7.52 -21.91 6.30
N HIS A 42 6.73 -21.53 5.31
CA HIS A 42 6.88 -20.24 4.63
C HIS A 42 5.70 -19.33 4.97
N VAL A 43 6.00 -18.07 5.28
CA VAL A 43 5.00 -17.04 5.56
C VAL A 43 4.59 -16.36 4.26
N TYR A 44 3.28 -16.22 4.06
CA TYR A 44 2.71 -15.51 2.93
C TYR A 44 1.74 -14.43 3.39
N LEU A 45 1.72 -13.32 2.66
CA LEU A 45 0.70 -12.27 2.76
C LEU A 45 0.04 -12.11 1.39
N TYR A 46 -1.28 -12.22 1.34
CA TYR A 46 -2.06 -12.05 0.13
C TYR A 46 -2.89 -10.78 0.20
N TYR A 47 -2.65 -9.86 -0.73
CA TYR A 47 -3.36 -8.60 -0.87
C TYR A 47 -4.32 -8.66 -2.04
N ARG A 48 -5.55 -8.17 -1.83
CA ARG A 48 -6.50 -7.85 -2.88
C ARG A 48 -6.73 -6.34 -2.86
N LEU A 49 -6.40 -5.68 -3.96
CA LEU A 49 -6.37 -4.22 -4.04
C LEU A 49 -7.66 -3.70 -4.69
N PRO A 50 -8.28 -2.65 -4.14
CA PRO A 50 -9.40 -1.99 -4.81
C PRO A 50 -8.93 -1.30 -6.10
N PRO A 51 -9.85 -1.00 -7.05
CA PRO A 51 -9.53 -0.39 -8.35
C PRO A 51 -8.65 0.84 -8.36
N LEU A 52 -8.74 1.65 -7.30
CA LEU A 52 -8.00 2.90 -7.19
C LEU A 52 -6.64 2.72 -6.53
N LEU A 53 -6.28 1.54 -6.07
CA LEU A 53 -5.02 1.27 -5.38
C LEU A 53 -4.22 0.24 -6.18
N LEU A 54 -2.93 0.51 -6.33
CA LEU A 54 -1.99 -0.41 -6.94
C LEU A 54 -0.76 -0.55 -6.05
N ILE A 55 0.05 -1.56 -6.31
CA ILE A 55 1.37 -1.71 -5.69
C ILE A 55 2.42 -1.48 -6.77
N ASP A 56 3.40 -0.63 -6.48
CA ASP A 56 4.53 -0.41 -7.39
C ASP A 56 5.48 -1.61 -7.36
N THR A 57 5.46 -2.39 -8.44
CA THR A 57 6.29 -3.58 -8.58
C THR A 57 7.80 -3.27 -8.66
N HIS A 58 8.19 -2.04 -9.04
CA HIS A 58 9.58 -1.60 -9.02
C HIS A 58 10.06 -1.40 -7.58
N GLU A 59 9.31 -0.68 -6.75
CA GLU A 59 9.63 -0.53 -5.34
C GLU A 59 9.63 -1.88 -4.59
N LEU A 60 8.71 -2.80 -4.92
CA LEU A 60 8.77 -4.17 -4.38
C LEU A 60 10.05 -4.91 -4.77
N ALA A 61 10.55 -4.71 -5.99
CA ALA A 61 11.78 -5.35 -6.45
C ALA A 61 13.01 -4.88 -5.67
N GLU A 62 13.03 -3.62 -5.23
CA GLU A 62 14.08 -3.08 -4.35
C GLU A 62 14.06 -3.74 -2.97
N ARG A 63 12.88 -4.18 -2.50
CA ARG A 63 12.67 -4.87 -1.21
C ARG A 63 12.91 -6.39 -1.27
N ARG A 64 13.53 -6.92 -2.34
CA ARG A 64 13.81 -8.37 -2.52
C ARG A 64 14.57 -9.06 -1.39
N LYS A 65 15.23 -8.30 -0.50
CA LYS A 65 15.89 -8.83 0.70
C LYS A 65 14.88 -9.30 1.76
N HIS A 66 13.71 -8.67 1.84
CA HIS A 66 12.70 -8.91 2.87
C HIS A 66 11.60 -9.89 2.42
N TYR A 67 11.29 -9.92 1.12
CA TYR A 67 10.28 -10.81 0.58
C TYR A 67 10.45 -11.03 -0.92
N GLY A 68 9.86 -12.10 -1.44
CA GLY A 68 9.56 -12.25 -2.88
C GLY A 68 8.09 -11.93 -3.14
N TYR A 69 7.71 -11.71 -4.39
CA TYR A 69 6.31 -11.42 -4.73
C TYR A 69 5.86 -12.08 -6.05
N THR A 70 4.56 -12.31 -6.15
CA THR A 70 3.83 -12.59 -7.39
C THR A 70 2.70 -11.57 -7.50
N TYR A 71 2.51 -11.00 -8.70
CA TYR A 71 1.57 -9.91 -8.95
C TYR A 71 0.62 -10.31 -10.09
N TRP A 72 -0.68 -10.08 -9.90
CA TRP A 72 -1.73 -10.20 -10.90
C TRP A 72 -2.48 -8.87 -11.08
N GLY A 73 -2.84 -8.54 -12.31
CA GLY A 73 -3.51 -7.28 -12.66
C GLY A 73 -2.65 -6.38 -13.55
N THR A 74 -3.04 -5.11 -13.65
CA THR A 74 -2.38 -4.12 -14.53
C THR A 74 -1.30 -3.30 -13.82
N ARG A 75 -0.10 -3.27 -14.40
CA ARG A 75 1.09 -2.58 -13.85
C ARG A 75 1.28 -1.16 -14.39
N ASP A 76 0.42 -0.72 -15.30
CA ASP A 76 0.54 0.59 -15.93
C ASP A 76 0.13 1.67 -14.91
N LEU A 77 1.10 2.39 -14.35
CA LEU A 77 0.89 3.41 -13.31
C LEU A 77 0.25 4.69 -13.86
N GLU A 78 0.42 4.94 -15.15
CA GLU A 78 0.04 6.19 -15.80
C GLU A 78 -1.44 6.21 -16.20
N LYS A 79 -2.06 5.04 -16.35
CA LYS A 79 -3.48 4.95 -16.71
C LYS A 79 -4.40 5.32 -15.54
N PRO A 80 -5.28 6.32 -15.71
CA PRO A 80 -6.30 6.61 -14.71
C PRO A 80 -7.32 5.47 -14.61
N MET A 81 -8.03 5.38 -13.48
CA MET A 81 -8.91 4.23 -13.20
C MET A 81 -10.01 4.04 -14.25
N HIS A 82 -10.57 5.14 -14.77
CA HIS A 82 -11.63 5.09 -15.80
C HIS A 82 -11.13 4.62 -17.17
N ALA A 83 -9.81 4.62 -17.41
CA ALA A 83 -9.21 4.11 -18.64
C ALA A 83 -8.92 2.60 -18.58
N LEU A 84 -9.09 1.96 -17.42
CA LEU A 84 -8.87 0.52 -17.25
C LEU A 84 -10.15 -0.27 -17.56
N PRO A 85 -10.05 -1.36 -18.34
CA PRO A 85 -11.18 -2.25 -18.54
C PRO A 85 -11.55 -2.90 -17.19
N PRO A 86 -12.85 -3.21 -16.95
CA PRO A 86 -13.33 -3.68 -15.64
C PRO A 86 -12.55 -4.86 -15.05
N GLU A 87 -12.12 -5.79 -15.89
CA GLU A 87 -11.34 -6.98 -15.54
C GLU A 87 -9.91 -6.68 -15.06
N GLU A 88 -9.32 -5.55 -15.48
CA GLU A 88 -7.97 -5.14 -15.08
C GLU A 88 -7.94 -4.24 -13.85
N ARG A 89 -9.11 -3.86 -13.31
CA ARG A 89 -9.19 -2.93 -12.18
C ARG A 89 -8.72 -3.57 -10.88
N ILE A 90 -8.90 -4.86 -10.68
CA ILE A 90 -8.51 -5.51 -9.43
C ILE A 90 -7.04 -5.95 -9.54
N GLY A 91 -6.20 -5.39 -8.68
CA GLY A 91 -4.82 -5.84 -8.49
C GLY A 91 -4.74 -6.84 -7.35
N GLU A 92 -3.90 -7.87 -7.49
CA GLU A 92 -3.69 -8.87 -6.45
C GLU A 92 -2.20 -9.16 -6.30
N VAL A 93 -1.74 -9.32 -5.07
CA VAL A 93 -0.32 -9.53 -4.77
C VAL A 93 -0.15 -10.61 -3.71
N LEU A 94 0.65 -11.61 -4.03
CA LEU A 94 1.10 -12.63 -3.07
C LEU A 94 2.56 -12.37 -2.72
N LEU A 95 2.82 -12.03 -1.46
CA LEU A 95 4.16 -11.88 -0.91
C LEU A 95 4.60 -13.18 -0.23
N ARG A 96 5.84 -13.60 -0.49
CA ARG A 96 6.54 -14.65 0.26
C ARG A 96 7.54 -13.99 1.19
N VAL A 97 7.19 -13.87 2.47
CA VAL A 97 7.98 -13.17 3.48
C VAL A 97 9.21 -14.00 3.83
N LYS A 98 10.39 -13.38 3.80
CA LYS A 98 11.64 -14.02 4.23
C LYS A 98 11.78 -13.80 5.72
N VAL A 99 11.52 -14.87 6.48
CA VAL A 99 11.75 -14.88 7.92
C VAL A 99 13.25 -15.17 8.15
N PRO A 100 14.00 -14.28 8.82
CA PRO A 100 15.41 -14.51 9.12
C PRO A 100 15.61 -15.85 9.84
N GLU A 101 16.57 -16.66 9.40
CA GLU A 101 16.87 -17.96 10.03
C GLU A 101 17.25 -17.81 11.52
N GLN A 102 17.87 -16.68 11.85
CA GLN A 102 18.29 -16.33 13.20
C GLN A 102 17.10 -16.26 14.19
N LEU A 103 15.89 -15.95 13.71
CA LEU A 103 14.69 -15.97 14.55
C LEU A 103 14.36 -17.38 15.07
N TRP A 104 14.74 -18.42 14.32
CA TRP A 104 14.48 -19.80 14.72
C TRP A 104 15.58 -20.34 15.65
N GLU A 105 16.81 -19.83 15.52
CA GLU A 105 17.99 -20.37 16.23
C GLU A 105 18.23 -19.79 17.63
N HIS A 106 17.35 -18.93 18.17
CA HIS A 106 17.54 -18.25 19.46
C HIS A 106 18.88 -17.47 19.56
N ARG A 107 19.50 -17.16 18.42
CA ARG A 107 20.79 -16.48 18.37
C ARG A 107 20.53 -15.00 18.10
N ILE A 108 20.84 -14.16 19.10
CA ILE A 108 20.70 -12.69 19.02
C ILE A 108 21.47 -12.21 17.77
N PRO A 109 20.82 -11.59 16.76
CA PRO A 109 21.50 -11.11 15.57
C PRO A 109 22.30 -9.84 15.85
N ASP A 110 23.43 -9.69 15.15
CA ASP A 110 24.25 -8.47 15.15
C ASP A 110 23.47 -7.22 14.65
N ASP A 111 23.40 -6.20 15.52
CA ASP A 111 23.11 -4.75 15.44
C ASP A 111 22.28 -4.06 14.32
N ASN A 112 21.90 -4.69 13.20
CA ASN A 112 21.27 -3.97 12.07
C ASN A 112 19.79 -4.27 11.83
N TRP A 113 19.18 -5.14 12.64
CA TRP A 113 17.74 -5.37 12.64
C TRP A 113 17.17 -4.82 13.95
N ARG A 114 16.29 -3.81 13.86
CA ARG A 114 15.67 -3.18 15.03
C ARG A 114 14.58 -4.10 15.60
N TRP A 115 14.98 -5.20 16.23
CA TRP A 115 14.09 -5.96 17.12
C TRP A 115 14.02 -5.18 18.43
N GLU A 116 13.07 -4.25 18.54
CA GLU A 116 12.65 -3.86 19.87
C GLU A 116 11.99 -5.10 20.48
N GLU A 117 12.59 -5.63 21.55
CA GLU A 117 11.92 -6.50 22.52
C GLU A 117 10.82 -5.67 23.17
N GLU A 118 9.81 -5.37 22.37
CA GLU A 118 8.61 -4.71 22.78
C GLU A 118 7.85 -5.78 23.55
N THR A 119 8.14 -5.81 24.85
CA THR A 119 7.36 -6.56 25.81
C THR A 119 5.94 -6.04 25.71
N VAL A 120 5.12 -6.70 24.89
CA VAL A 120 3.67 -6.49 24.94
C VAL A 120 3.30 -6.75 26.39
N PRO A 121 2.83 -5.75 27.15
CA PRO A 121 2.71 -5.87 28.60
C PRO A 121 1.87 -7.10 28.95
N GLY A 122 2.50 -8.10 29.56
CA GLY A 122 1.84 -9.34 30.02
C GLY A 122 1.84 -10.53 29.05
N GLN A 123 2.50 -10.50 27.89
CA GLN A 123 2.39 -11.59 26.89
C GLN A 123 3.60 -12.55 26.75
N GLY A 124 4.70 -12.30 27.48
CA GLY A 124 5.91 -13.13 27.41
C GLY A 124 6.65 -13.00 26.08
N GLY A 125 7.91 -13.43 26.05
CA GLY A 125 8.77 -13.32 24.86
C GLY A 125 8.12 -13.92 23.60
N GLY A 126 8.28 -13.23 22.48
CA GLY A 126 7.77 -13.61 21.17
C GLY A 126 8.56 -12.86 20.10
N TRP A 127 8.32 -13.19 18.83
CA TRP A 127 8.94 -12.47 17.72
C TRP A 127 7.88 -11.80 16.85
N LYS A 128 8.26 -10.66 16.26
CA LYS A 128 7.43 -9.87 15.35
C LYS A 128 8.10 -9.78 13.99
N VAL A 129 7.37 -9.92 12.89
CA VAL A 129 7.90 -9.66 11.55
C VAL A 129 7.13 -8.51 10.93
N ASP A 130 7.84 -7.43 10.67
CA ASP A 130 7.30 -6.24 10.02
C ASP A 130 7.46 -6.36 8.50
N VAL A 131 6.36 -6.16 7.78
CA VAL A 131 6.29 -6.18 6.33
C VAL A 131 5.66 -4.87 5.87
N GLU A 132 6.45 -4.08 5.16
CA GLU A 132 6.00 -2.86 4.52
C GLU A 132 5.81 -3.09 3.02
N VAL A 133 4.67 -2.65 2.52
CA VAL A 133 4.28 -2.77 1.10
C VAL A 133 3.93 -1.38 0.60
N PRO A 134 4.78 -0.76 -0.24
CA PRO A 134 4.46 0.52 -0.85
C PRO A 134 3.29 0.38 -1.80
N MET A 135 2.39 1.36 -1.76
CA MET A 135 1.18 1.39 -2.56
C MET A 135 1.03 2.77 -3.19
N HIS A 136 0.38 2.83 -4.34
CA HIS A 136 0.04 4.07 -5.01
C HIS A 136 -1.45 4.13 -5.28
N LEU A 137 -2.03 5.32 -5.14
CA LEU A 137 -3.39 5.56 -5.60
C LEU A 137 -3.37 5.99 -7.07
N ARG A 138 -4.35 5.52 -7.84
CA ARG A 138 -4.62 5.98 -9.20
C ARG A 138 -5.46 7.25 -9.15
N TYR A 139 -5.37 8.05 -10.20
CA TYR A 139 -6.32 9.15 -10.39
C TYR A 139 -7.74 8.60 -10.54
N GLY A 140 -8.62 9.04 -9.64
CA GLY A 140 -10.05 8.78 -9.66
C GLY A 140 -10.74 9.50 -10.82
N THR A 141 -12.06 9.31 -10.93
CA THR A 141 -12.85 10.03 -11.94
C THR A 141 -13.06 11.46 -11.45
N PRO A 142 -12.71 12.50 -12.25
CA PRO A 142 -12.99 13.87 -11.89
C PRO A 142 -14.47 14.07 -11.57
N ARG A 143 -14.78 14.83 -10.51
CA ARG A 143 -16.16 15.08 -10.12
C ARG A 143 -16.79 16.08 -11.09
N SER A 144 -17.95 15.72 -11.63
CA SER A 144 -18.82 16.68 -12.32
C SER A 144 -19.78 17.29 -11.33
N THR A 145 -19.78 18.62 -11.24
CA THR A 145 -20.73 19.42 -10.43
C THR A 145 -22.19 19.14 -10.74
N ARG A 146 -22.48 18.44 -11.84
CA ARG A 146 -23.81 18.24 -12.37
C ARG A 146 -24.38 16.83 -12.17
N SER A 147 -23.63 15.91 -11.56
CA SER A 147 -24.03 14.49 -11.48
C SER A 147 -25.00 14.15 -10.35
N GLY A 148 -25.50 15.11 -9.56
CA GLY A 148 -26.36 14.82 -8.41
C GLY A 148 -27.72 15.50 -8.49
N ASN A 149 -28.77 14.69 -8.69
CA ASN A 149 -30.15 15.00 -8.27
C ASN A 149 -30.32 14.85 -6.74
N GLU A 150 -29.23 14.93 -5.96
CA GLU A 150 -29.27 14.86 -4.49
C GLU A 150 -29.13 16.27 -3.92
N GLU A 151 -30.28 16.94 -3.84
CA GLU A 151 -30.52 18.07 -2.96
C GLU A 151 -30.46 17.58 -1.51
N ASP A 152 -29.27 17.24 -1.00
CA ASP A 152 -29.06 17.24 0.44
C ASP A 152 -28.40 18.59 0.81
N PRO A 153 -29.19 19.60 1.22
CA PRO A 153 -28.73 20.99 1.43
C PRO A 153 -27.72 21.17 2.58
N GLY A 154 -27.13 20.09 3.10
CA GLY A 154 -26.04 20.10 4.07
C GLY A 154 -24.79 19.29 3.66
N SER A 155 -24.78 18.63 2.50
CA SER A 155 -23.63 17.83 2.05
C SER A 155 -22.53 18.75 1.51
N SER A 156 -21.63 19.18 2.40
CA SER A 156 -20.36 19.79 2.00
C SER A 156 -19.67 18.89 0.98
N ARG A 157 -19.33 19.41 -0.21
CA ARG A 157 -18.63 18.65 -1.26
C ARG A 157 -17.33 18.09 -0.70
N ASP A 158 -17.33 16.80 -0.39
CA ASP A 158 -16.13 16.11 0.09
C ASP A 158 -15.06 16.17 -1.02
N PRO A 159 -13.91 16.84 -0.83
CA PRO A 159 -12.87 16.91 -1.87
C PRO A 159 -12.14 15.57 -2.05
N TYR A 160 -12.51 14.55 -1.27
CA TYR A 160 -11.91 13.24 -1.31
C TYR A 160 -12.89 12.15 -1.78
N GLU A 161 -12.37 11.21 -2.54
CA GLU A 161 -12.97 9.90 -2.78
C GLU A 161 -12.46 8.91 -1.72
N LYS A 162 -13.38 8.19 -1.08
CA LYS A 162 -13.05 7.23 -0.02
C LYS A 162 -12.74 5.87 -0.63
N VAL A 163 -11.55 5.36 -0.38
CA VAL A 163 -11.10 4.05 -0.88
C VAL A 163 -10.89 3.12 0.31
N THR A 164 -11.71 2.07 0.42
CA THR A 164 -11.55 1.06 1.46
C THR A 164 -10.53 0.01 1.04
N VAL A 165 -9.57 -0.26 1.92
CA VAL A 165 -8.47 -1.20 1.71
C VAL A 165 -8.53 -2.26 2.80
N ASP A 166 -8.73 -3.51 2.42
CA ASP A 166 -8.76 -4.63 3.35
C ASP A 166 -7.34 -5.01 3.81
N TRP A 167 -7.26 -5.59 5.00
CA TRP A 167 -6.02 -6.19 5.50
C TRP A 167 -5.60 -7.37 4.62
N PRO A 168 -4.29 -7.66 4.50
CA PRO A 168 -3.85 -8.84 3.79
C PRO A 168 -4.28 -10.11 4.52
N HIS A 169 -4.57 -11.16 3.74
CA HIS A 169 -4.72 -12.50 4.28
C HIS A 169 -3.34 -13.10 4.54
N ALA A 170 -3.00 -13.27 5.82
CA ALA A 170 -1.76 -13.91 6.24
C ALA A 170 -1.94 -15.42 6.44
N PHE A 171 -0.97 -16.21 5.98
CA PHE A 171 -0.97 -17.65 6.19
C PHE A 171 0.43 -18.26 6.15
N LEU A 172 0.57 -19.44 6.76
CA LEU A 172 1.76 -20.27 6.71
C LEU A 172 1.53 -21.43 5.75
N LEU A 173 2.52 -21.73 4.92
CA LEU A 173 2.59 -22.94 4.12
C LEU A 173 3.62 -23.89 4.75
N CYS A 174 3.15 -24.96 5.37
CA CYS A 174 3.98 -25.92 6.12
C CYS A 174 3.99 -27.30 5.45
N PRO A 175 5.06 -28.11 5.59
CA PRO A 175 5.03 -29.52 5.20
C PRO A 175 4.18 -30.36 6.17
N ILE A 176 3.47 -31.38 5.66
CA ILE A 176 2.60 -32.29 6.43
C ILE A 176 3.36 -33.11 7.49
N SER A 177 4.68 -33.28 7.33
CA SER A 177 5.52 -33.96 8.34
C SER A 177 5.55 -33.26 9.71
N THR A 178 5.08 -32.01 9.77
CA THR A 178 4.90 -31.32 11.04
C THR A 178 3.78 -32.01 11.83
N SER A 179 4.09 -32.46 13.06
CA SER A 179 3.15 -33.15 13.97
C SER A 179 1.96 -32.28 14.43
N LEU A 180 1.68 -31.16 13.74
CA LEU A 180 0.58 -30.27 14.00
C LEU A 180 -0.71 -30.94 13.54
N LYS A 181 -1.57 -31.31 14.51
CA LYS A 181 -2.95 -31.67 14.19
C LYS A 181 -3.63 -30.40 13.64
N PRO A 182 -4.15 -30.41 12.40
CA PRO A 182 -4.87 -29.26 11.86
C PRO A 182 -6.09 -28.99 12.73
N GLN A 183 -6.04 -27.96 13.58
CA GLN A 183 -7.24 -27.54 14.33
C GLN A 183 -8.14 -26.65 13.48
N HIS A 184 -7.57 -25.96 12.48
CA HIS A 184 -8.30 -25.11 11.56
C HIS A 184 -7.67 -25.21 10.17
N THR A 185 -8.27 -26.00 9.28
CA THR A 185 -8.08 -25.83 7.84
C THR A 185 -8.81 -24.56 7.43
N LEU A 186 -8.17 -23.74 6.60
CA LEU A 186 -8.87 -22.62 5.94
C LEU A 186 -10.16 -23.17 5.31
N PRO A 187 -11.32 -22.52 5.53
CA PRO A 187 -12.52 -22.91 4.81
C PRO A 187 -12.22 -22.85 3.32
N HIS A 188 -12.41 -23.99 2.64
CA HIS A 188 -12.24 -24.12 1.20
C HIS A 188 -12.94 -22.94 0.51
N GLY A 189 -12.19 -22.11 -0.23
CA GLY A 189 -12.71 -20.95 -0.96
C GLY A 189 -12.27 -19.57 -0.47
N THR A 190 -11.40 -19.46 0.55
CA THR A 190 -10.90 -18.15 1.03
C THR A 190 -9.79 -17.55 0.16
N LEU A 191 -9.01 -18.37 -0.54
CA LEU A 191 -7.99 -17.91 -1.49
C LEU A 191 -8.40 -18.24 -2.93
N PRO A 192 -8.11 -17.37 -3.91
CA PRO A 192 -8.36 -17.68 -5.33
C PRO A 192 -7.51 -18.85 -5.85
N ALA A 193 -8.00 -19.54 -6.89
CA ALA A 193 -7.31 -20.68 -7.50
C ALA A 193 -5.87 -20.37 -7.94
N HIS A 194 -5.66 -19.23 -8.61
CA HIS A 194 -4.34 -18.83 -9.11
C HIS A 194 -3.32 -18.58 -7.98
N VAL A 195 -3.77 -18.27 -6.75
CA VAL A 195 -2.88 -18.13 -5.60
C VAL A 195 -2.28 -19.49 -5.28
N PHE A 196 -3.09 -20.55 -5.28
CA PHE A 196 -2.61 -21.92 -5.08
C PHE A 196 -1.63 -22.37 -6.16
N ASP A 197 -1.87 -21.96 -7.42
CA ASP A 197 -0.99 -22.28 -8.55
C ASP A 197 0.38 -21.61 -8.43
N ALA A 198 0.44 -20.42 -7.81
CA ALA A 198 1.70 -19.71 -7.56
C ALA A 198 2.44 -20.21 -6.32
N LEU A 199 1.82 -21.00 -5.45
CA LEU A 199 2.53 -21.64 -4.36
C LEU A 199 3.50 -22.69 -4.92
N PRO A 200 4.68 -22.90 -4.32
CA PRO A 200 5.67 -23.84 -4.85
C PRO A 200 5.08 -25.24 -5.08
N THR A 201 4.90 -25.61 -6.35
CA THR A 201 4.10 -26.75 -6.84
C THR A 201 4.72 -28.10 -6.56
N GLY A 202 6.00 -28.14 -6.13
CA GLY A 202 6.79 -29.37 -6.04
C GLY A 202 6.16 -30.51 -5.25
N HIS A 203 5.22 -30.27 -4.31
CA HIS A 203 4.60 -31.33 -3.51
C HIS A 203 3.20 -30.93 -2.97
N SER A 204 2.24 -30.58 -3.84
CA SER A 204 0.91 -30.09 -3.42
C SER A 204 0.18 -31.03 -2.43
N ARG A 205 0.41 -32.35 -2.49
CA ARG A 205 -0.18 -33.31 -1.55
C ARG A 205 0.47 -33.37 -0.17
N THR A 206 1.61 -32.71 0.04
CA THR A 206 2.36 -32.78 1.30
C THR A 206 2.45 -31.45 2.02
N LYS A 207 1.57 -30.49 1.71
CA LYS A 207 1.58 -29.17 2.34
C LYS A 207 0.23 -28.86 2.99
N ILE A 208 0.30 -28.16 4.11
CA ILE A 208 -0.85 -27.61 4.83
C ILE A 208 -0.75 -26.09 4.85
N ILE A 209 -1.90 -25.43 4.68
CA ILE A 209 -2.02 -23.99 4.83
C ILE A 209 -2.66 -23.70 6.19
N ILE A 210 -1.97 -22.90 7.01
CA ILE A 210 -2.43 -22.51 8.34
C ILE A 210 -2.71 -21.00 8.31
N PRO A 211 -3.97 -20.56 8.49
CA PRO A 211 -4.29 -19.14 8.50
C PRO A 211 -3.67 -18.44 9.71
N ILE A 212 -3.21 -17.20 9.52
CA ILE A 212 -2.82 -16.29 10.59
C ILE A 212 -3.96 -15.24 10.72
N PRO A 213 -4.83 -15.35 11.73
CA PRO A 213 -5.97 -14.44 11.86
C PRO A 213 -5.54 -13.02 12.25
N PRO A 214 -6.38 -12.01 11.95
CA PRO A 214 -6.20 -10.66 12.49
C PRO A 214 -6.33 -10.66 14.02
N HIS A 215 -5.58 -9.78 14.69
CA HIS A 215 -5.63 -9.66 16.14
C HIS A 215 -6.99 -9.15 16.63
N SER A 216 -7.65 -9.88 17.53
CA SER A 216 -8.99 -9.55 18.03
C SER A 216 -9.05 -8.25 18.84
N ASN A 217 -7.95 -7.83 19.47
CA ASN A 217 -7.93 -6.70 20.40
C ASN A 217 -7.44 -5.38 19.78
N TYR A 218 -7.00 -5.36 18.52
CA TYR A 218 -6.41 -4.16 17.91
C TYR A 218 -7.45 -3.16 17.34
N THR A 219 -8.74 -3.48 17.37
CA THR A 219 -9.79 -2.59 16.84
C THR A 219 -10.26 -1.49 17.79
N LYS A 220 -9.62 -1.31 18.95
CA LYS A 220 -10.14 -0.44 20.02
C LYS A 220 -9.59 0.99 20.08
N SER A 221 -8.73 1.43 19.16
CA SER A 221 -8.13 2.76 19.26
C SER A 221 -8.14 3.54 17.94
N THR A 222 -9.33 3.80 17.39
CA THR A 222 -9.47 5.05 16.64
C THR A 222 -9.86 6.12 17.66
N PRO A 223 -9.08 7.20 17.82
CA PRO A 223 -9.46 8.30 18.69
C PRO A 223 -10.70 8.97 18.09
N SER A 224 -11.87 8.56 18.56
CA SER A 224 -13.13 9.23 18.30
C SER A 224 -13.13 10.55 19.06
N THR A 225 -12.43 11.55 18.54
CA THR A 225 -12.72 12.95 18.83
C THR A 225 -14.10 13.25 18.25
N LEU A 226 -15.15 13.15 19.07
CA LEU A 226 -16.37 13.97 19.01
C LEU A 226 -17.35 13.55 20.13
N ASN A 227 -17.43 14.41 21.15
CA ASN A 227 -18.50 14.63 22.15
C ASN A 227 -19.42 13.46 22.54
N ALA A 228 -19.17 12.96 23.75
CA ALA A 228 -19.92 11.91 24.44
C ALA A 228 -21.29 12.38 24.95
N THR A 229 -22.36 11.85 24.34
CA THR A 229 -23.65 11.59 25.01
C THR A 229 -24.40 10.49 24.25
N SER A 230 -23.85 9.28 24.17
CA SER A 230 -24.47 8.18 23.42
C SER A 230 -24.52 6.86 24.20
N PRO A 231 -25.58 6.04 23.97
CA PRO A 231 -25.91 4.80 24.69
C PRO A 231 -24.82 3.72 24.70
N PRO A 232 -24.97 2.64 25.52
CA PRO A 232 -23.95 1.62 25.73
C PRO A 232 -23.37 1.05 24.43
N PRO A 233 -22.06 0.72 24.42
CA PRO A 233 -21.34 0.30 23.22
C PRO A 233 -21.90 -1.05 22.74
N GLN A 234 -22.70 -1.02 21.68
CA GLN A 234 -22.96 -2.19 20.86
C GLN A 234 -21.61 -2.67 20.30
N SER A 235 -21.36 -3.97 20.34
CA SER A 235 -20.11 -4.57 19.85
C SER A 235 -19.93 -4.27 18.37
N THR A 236 -19.11 -3.26 18.06
CA THR A 236 -18.78 -2.90 16.69
C THR A 236 -18.05 -4.07 16.04
N PRO A 237 -18.48 -4.55 14.85
CA PRO A 237 -17.79 -5.63 14.15
C PRO A 237 -16.32 -5.24 13.92
N LEU A 238 -15.43 -6.23 14.06
CA LEU A 238 -13.99 -6.09 13.84
C LEU A 238 -13.75 -5.63 12.39
N THR A 239 -13.46 -4.34 12.16
CA THR A 239 -13.18 -3.84 10.81
C THR A 239 -11.72 -4.08 10.45
N THR A 240 -11.46 -5.05 9.59
CA THR A 240 -10.14 -5.38 9.03
C THR A 240 -9.86 -4.58 7.76
N SER A 241 -10.22 -3.30 7.76
CA SER A 241 -10.11 -2.42 6.60
C SER A 241 -9.74 -1.01 7.00
N THR A 242 -8.90 -0.35 6.21
CA THR A 242 -8.53 1.07 6.37
C THR A 242 -9.16 1.88 5.24
N THR A 243 -9.73 3.05 5.55
CA THR A 243 -10.25 3.96 4.52
C THR A 243 -9.22 5.02 4.20
N LEU A 244 -8.82 5.09 2.93
CA LEU A 244 -7.96 6.12 2.38
C LEU A 244 -8.81 7.24 1.76
N LEU A 245 -8.25 8.45 1.75
CA LEU A 245 -8.85 9.66 1.21
C LEU A 245 -8.04 10.08 -0.02
N LEU A 246 -8.59 9.79 -1.20
CA LEU A 246 -8.01 10.13 -2.49
C LEU A 246 -8.49 11.52 -2.92
N PRO A 247 -7.62 12.53 -3.04
CA PRO A 247 -8.05 13.82 -3.56
C PRO A 247 -8.52 13.68 -5.01
N VAL A 248 -9.70 14.24 -5.32
CA VAL A 248 -10.28 14.22 -6.65
C VAL A 248 -10.47 15.64 -7.17
N GLY A 249 -10.15 15.86 -8.46
CA GLY A 249 -10.35 17.16 -9.10
C GLY A 249 -11.83 17.46 -9.33
N ASP A 250 -12.23 18.72 -9.16
CA ASP A 250 -13.54 19.22 -9.56
C ASP A 250 -13.44 19.76 -11.00
N THR A 251 -14.26 19.22 -11.90
CA THR A 251 -14.29 19.67 -13.32
C THR A 251 -14.76 21.11 -13.48
N SER A 252 -15.42 21.70 -12.48
CA SER A 252 -15.78 23.12 -12.53
C SER A 252 -14.58 24.07 -12.40
N ASP A 253 -13.48 23.61 -11.79
CA ASP A 253 -12.24 24.39 -11.71
C ASP A 253 -11.56 24.51 -13.08
N LEU A 254 -11.83 23.57 -13.99
CA LEU A 254 -11.23 23.51 -15.33
C LEU A 254 -11.47 24.81 -16.12
N ALA A 255 -12.68 25.37 -16.02
CA ALA A 255 -13.07 26.60 -16.70
C ALA A 255 -12.22 27.82 -16.28
N PHE A 256 -11.61 27.77 -15.11
CA PHE A 256 -10.71 28.81 -14.60
C PHE A 256 -9.24 28.45 -14.81
N VAL A 257 -8.86 27.20 -14.53
CA VAL A 257 -7.46 26.74 -14.60
C VAL A 257 -6.92 26.80 -16.03
N GLU A 258 -7.70 26.39 -17.02
CA GLU A 258 -7.27 26.39 -18.42
C GLU A 258 -6.90 27.79 -18.96
N PRO A 259 -7.78 28.81 -18.89
CA PRO A 259 -7.44 30.14 -19.42
C PRO A 259 -6.29 30.80 -18.65
N VAL A 260 -6.22 30.61 -17.33
CA VAL A 260 -5.12 31.16 -16.51
C VAL A 260 -3.78 30.51 -16.88
N THR A 261 -3.77 29.20 -17.09
CA THR A 261 -2.57 28.47 -17.54
C THR A 261 -2.14 28.92 -18.92
N ALA A 262 -3.10 29.02 -19.86
CA ALA A 262 -2.83 29.49 -21.22
C ALA A 262 -2.27 30.93 -21.24
N LEU A 263 -2.85 31.83 -20.46
CA LEU A 263 -2.37 33.21 -20.31
C LEU A 263 -0.96 33.24 -19.72
N THR A 264 -0.69 32.43 -18.69
CA THR A 264 0.63 32.34 -18.05
C THR A 264 1.69 31.88 -19.06
N ILE A 265 1.41 30.82 -19.81
CA ILE A 265 2.29 30.30 -20.86
C ILE A 265 2.55 31.39 -21.91
N LEU A 266 1.51 32.10 -22.36
CA LEU A 266 1.65 33.20 -23.33
C LEU A 266 2.55 34.34 -22.80
N VAL A 267 2.39 34.73 -21.54
CA VAL A 267 3.25 35.73 -20.90
C VAL A 267 4.70 35.27 -20.86
N CYS A 268 4.95 33.99 -20.52
CA CYS A 268 6.29 33.40 -20.57
C CYS A 268 6.88 33.45 -21.98
N PHE A 269 6.11 33.14 -23.03
CA PHE A 269 6.55 33.25 -24.42
C PHE A 269 6.89 34.67 -24.83
N VAL A 270 6.04 35.65 -24.49
CA VAL A 270 6.30 37.08 -24.78
C VAL A 270 7.58 37.54 -24.07
N TRP A 271 7.80 37.08 -22.85
CA TRP A 271 9.02 37.38 -22.10
C TRP A 271 10.26 36.76 -22.78
N LEU A 272 10.22 35.48 -23.14
CA LEU A 272 11.31 34.80 -23.85
C LEU A 272 11.60 35.49 -25.20
N TRP A 273 10.56 35.85 -25.95
CA TRP A 273 10.69 36.61 -27.20
C TRP A 273 11.42 37.94 -26.99
N ARG A 274 11.01 38.71 -25.97
CA ARG A 274 11.65 39.99 -25.63
C ARG A 274 13.12 39.81 -25.26
N VAL A 275 13.46 38.79 -24.47
CA VAL A 275 14.85 38.51 -24.07
C VAL A 275 15.67 38.12 -25.29
N SER A 276 15.18 37.21 -26.13
CA SER A 276 15.83 36.79 -27.38
C SER A 276 16.06 37.98 -28.32
N TRP A 277 15.07 38.84 -28.51
CA TRP A 277 15.19 40.05 -29.32
C TRP A 277 16.26 41.00 -28.77
N LYS A 278 16.26 41.24 -27.45
CA LYS A 278 17.27 42.08 -26.78
C LYS A 278 18.67 41.50 -26.98
N THR A 279 18.84 40.19 -26.87
CA THR A 279 20.12 39.50 -27.08
C THR A 279 20.57 39.59 -28.54
N ALA A 280 19.69 39.35 -29.50
CA ALA A 280 20.00 39.48 -30.93
C ALA A 280 20.47 40.90 -31.27
N ARG A 281 19.79 41.93 -30.75
CA ARG A 281 20.22 43.33 -30.92
C ARG A 281 21.62 43.60 -30.35
N ARG A 282 21.96 43.00 -29.20
CA ARG A 282 23.31 43.13 -28.60
C ARG A 282 24.38 42.45 -29.46
N LEU A 283 24.11 41.25 -29.97
CA LEU A 283 25.04 40.52 -30.83
C LEU A 283 25.28 41.27 -32.15
N ASN A 284 24.23 41.78 -32.80
CA ASN A 284 24.35 42.56 -34.03
C ASN A 284 25.11 43.88 -33.83
N ALA A 285 24.97 44.51 -32.66
CA ALA A 285 25.75 45.69 -32.33
C ALA A 285 27.25 45.37 -32.16
N ALA A 286 27.57 44.26 -31.47
CA ALA A 286 28.95 43.82 -31.29
C ALA A 286 29.64 43.46 -32.61
N SER A 287 28.96 42.71 -33.49
CA SER A 287 29.51 42.37 -34.81
C SER A 287 29.76 43.59 -35.69
N SER A 288 28.93 44.63 -35.57
CA SER A 288 29.13 45.89 -36.30
C SER A 288 30.39 46.63 -35.88
N LEU A 289 30.78 46.56 -34.60
CA LEU A 289 32.00 47.19 -34.10
C LEU A 289 33.24 46.42 -34.57
N GLU A 290 33.21 45.09 -34.47
CA GLU A 290 34.32 44.24 -34.94
C GLU A 290 34.55 44.41 -36.46
N SER A 291 33.47 44.56 -37.24
CA SER A 291 33.59 44.81 -38.68
C SER A 291 34.22 46.16 -39.03
N LYS A 292 34.05 47.19 -38.18
CA LYS A 292 34.66 48.52 -38.38
C LYS A 292 36.14 48.52 -38.02
N GLU A 293 36.54 47.75 -37.01
CA GLU A 293 37.93 47.63 -36.58
C GLU A 293 38.81 46.94 -37.65
N LYS A 294 38.26 45.98 -38.39
CA LYS A 294 38.99 45.26 -39.47
C LYS A 294 39.21 46.07 -40.75
N VAL A 295 38.58 47.23 -40.91
CA VAL A 295 38.67 48.06 -42.13
C VAL A 295 39.67 49.23 -41.97
N LEU A 296 40.15 49.46 -40.75
CA LEU A 296 41.19 50.44 -40.41
C LEU A 296 42.57 49.78 -40.38
#